data_AF-A0A078MJJ7-F1
#
_entry.id   AF-A0A078MJJ7-F1
#
_cell.length_a   1.000
_cell.length_b   1.000
_cell.length_c   1.000
_cell.angle_alpha   90.00
_cell.angle_beta   90.00
_cell.angle_gamma   90.00
#
_symmetry.space_group_name_H-M   'P 1'
#
loop_
_entity.id
_entity.type
_entity.pdbx_description
1 polymer ?
#
loop_
_entity_poly.entity_id
_entity_poly.type
_entity_poly.pdbx_seq_one_letter_code
_entity_poly.pdbx_strand_id
1 'polypeptide(L)'
;MKILSGSVMQQAAMQMKQQTMSDKNTLFQKNIARKEAPMAHNSKSLVAEVMKEKLEKENVLRKIARGERLSEQEKAKLEEISPDERQKAEAANEERKNLSQRVAQAKTEKQAREVIAQAKTGALAIFDKGDQLMGMLLLEVANKVEEEIKGQKTTDFGLPTKYNERAKQSKEDIPRLFDQKK
;
A
#
# COMPACT_ATOMS: atom_id res chain seq x y z
N MET A 1 38.92 71.44 -36.07
CA MET A 1 38.30 70.80 -34.89
C MET A 1 36.85 71.27 -34.80
N LYS A 2 35.87 70.39 -34.98
CA LYS A 2 34.43 70.73 -34.86
C LYS A 2 33.97 70.38 -33.44
N ILE A 3 33.67 71.41 -32.66
CA ILE A 3 33.12 71.28 -31.31
C ILE A 3 31.65 70.91 -31.47
N LEU A 4 31.28 69.67 -31.13
CA LEU A 4 29.89 69.25 -31.05
C LEU A 4 29.20 70.07 -29.96
N SER A 5 28.25 70.91 -30.36
CA SER A 5 27.46 71.75 -29.47
C SER A 5 26.61 70.90 -28.53
N GLY A 6 26.53 71.30 -27.25
CA GLY A 6 25.86 70.56 -26.16
C GLY A 6 24.37 70.23 -26.38
N SER A 7 23.75 70.73 -27.45
CA SER A 7 22.37 70.42 -27.84
C SER A 7 22.21 68.98 -28.38
N VAL A 8 23.22 68.45 -29.09
CA VAL A 8 23.12 67.11 -29.71
C VAL A 8 23.25 66.00 -28.67
N MET A 9 24.07 66.20 -27.63
CA MET A 9 24.18 65.24 -26.53
C MET A 9 22.94 65.19 -25.63
N GLN A 10 22.23 66.30 -25.45
CA GLN A 10 20.96 66.31 -24.71
C GLN A 10 19.84 65.56 -25.47
N GLN A 11 19.76 65.70 -26.79
CA GLN A 11 18.80 64.93 -27.60
C GLN A 11 19.11 63.42 -27.59
N ALA A 12 20.38 63.03 -27.66
CA ALA A 12 20.79 61.63 -27.58
C ALA A 12 20.47 61.00 -26.20
N ALA A 13 20.69 61.75 -25.11
CA ALA A 13 20.33 61.30 -23.76
C ALA A 13 18.82 61.16 -23.55
N MET A 14 18.01 62.03 -24.19
CA MET A 14 16.56 61.97 -24.12
C MET A 14 15.98 60.78 -24.89
N GLN A 15 16.54 60.45 -26.06
CA GLN A 15 16.11 59.28 -26.86
C GLN A 15 16.47 57.96 -26.17
N MET A 16 17.64 57.84 -25.55
CA MET A 16 18.01 56.64 -24.77
C MET A 16 17.12 56.43 -23.54
N LYS A 17 16.65 57.51 -22.91
CA LYS A 17 15.73 57.43 -21.76
C LYS A 17 14.31 57.00 -22.17
N GLN A 18 13.88 57.32 -23.40
CA GLN A 18 12.59 56.85 -23.94
C GLN A 18 12.64 55.37 -24.35
N GLN A 19 13.73 54.91 -24.96
CA GLN A 19 13.92 53.49 -25.30
C GLN A 19 13.94 52.61 -24.04
N THR A 20 14.68 53.02 -23.01
CA THR A 20 14.76 52.25 -21.74
C THR A 20 13.45 52.21 -20.94
N MET A 21 12.53 53.16 -21.14
CA MET A 21 11.19 53.14 -20.55
C MET A 21 10.22 52.27 -21.36
N SER A 22 10.36 52.21 -22.69
CA SER A 22 9.57 51.34 -23.58
C SER A 22 9.91 49.86 -23.37
N ASP A 23 11.19 49.53 -23.22
CA ASP A 23 11.63 48.15 -23.01
C ASP A 23 11.18 47.57 -21.66
N LYS A 24 11.17 48.39 -20.60
CA LYS A 24 10.68 48.00 -19.27
C LYS A 24 9.18 47.72 -19.25
N ASN A 25 8.39 48.47 -20.02
CA ASN A 25 6.94 48.28 -20.07
C ASN A 25 6.58 46.99 -20.85
N THR A 26 7.34 46.69 -21.90
CA THR A 26 7.20 45.45 -22.68
C THR A 26 7.56 44.21 -21.85
N LEU A 27 8.59 44.28 -21.02
CA LEU A 27 9.01 43.19 -20.14
C LEU A 27 8.01 42.94 -18.99
N PHE A 28 7.38 44.01 -18.47
CA PHE A 28 6.36 43.90 -17.43
C PHE A 28 5.07 43.26 -17.97
N GLN A 29 4.62 43.64 -19.17
CA GLN A 29 3.45 43.02 -19.80
C GLN A 29 3.68 41.55 -20.20
N LYS A 30 4.89 41.21 -20.66
CA LYS A 30 5.26 39.82 -21.01
C LYS A 30 5.29 38.87 -19.79
N ASN A 31 5.50 39.42 -18.58
CA ASN A 31 5.45 38.66 -17.33
C ASN A 31 4.04 38.53 -16.73
N ILE A 32 3.12 39.45 -17.05
CA ILE A 32 1.71 39.34 -16.65
C ILE A 32 0.97 38.32 -17.55
N ALA A 33 1.27 38.28 -18.85
CA ALA A 33 0.69 37.32 -19.80
C ALA A 33 1.11 35.85 -19.56
N ARG A 34 2.14 35.59 -18.74
CA ARG A 34 2.54 34.22 -18.33
C ARG A 34 1.84 33.72 -17.06
N LYS A 35 1.09 34.57 -16.35
CA LYS A 35 0.36 34.16 -15.12
C LYS A 35 -1.05 33.63 -15.38
N GLU A 36 -1.51 33.63 -16.63
CA GLU A 36 -2.82 33.08 -17.02
C GLU A 36 -2.69 31.97 -18.06
N ALA A 37 -1.77 31.03 -17.83
CA ALA A 37 -1.92 29.72 -18.45
C ALA A 37 -3.05 28.97 -17.73
N PRO A 38 -4.11 28.50 -18.40
CA PRO A 38 -5.15 27.67 -17.79
C PRO A 38 -4.62 26.25 -17.57
N MET A 39 -3.69 26.08 -16.61
CA MET A 39 -3.10 24.79 -16.22
C MET A 39 -3.77 24.21 -14.96
N ALA A 40 -5.03 24.57 -14.68
CA ALA A 40 -5.71 24.17 -13.44
C ALA A 40 -6.84 23.13 -13.61
N HIS A 41 -7.21 22.76 -14.85
CA HIS A 41 -8.37 21.89 -15.08
C HIS A 41 -8.07 20.41 -15.35
N ASN A 42 -6.85 20.03 -15.74
CA ASN A 42 -6.50 18.63 -16.05
C ASN A 42 -5.63 17.91 -15.00
N SER A 43 -4.97 18.63 -14.09
CA SER A 43 -4.09 18.03 -13.08
C SER A 43 -4.84 17.23 -12.01
N LYS A 44 -6.07 17.64 -11.68
CA LYS A 44 -6.93 16.90 -10.74
C LYS A 44 -7.34 15.52 -11.27
N SER A 45 -7.51 15.38 -12.59
CA SER A 45 -7.88 14.12 -13.23
C SER A 45 -6.75 13.10 -13.20
N LEU A 46 -5.53 13.54 -13.53
CA LEU A 46 -4.35 12.66 -13.60
C LEU A 46 -3.96 12.10 -12.23
N VAL A 47 -4.03 12.93 -11.18
CA VAL A 47 -3.74 12.49 -9.81
C VAL A 47 -4.79 11.49 -9.31
N ALA A 48 -6.06 11.69 -9.66
CA ALA A 48 -7.12 10.77 -9.29
C ALA A 48 -6.96 9.39 -9.97
N GLU A 49 -6.55 9.38 -11.23
CA GLU A 49 -6.31 8.16 -12.01
C GLU A 49 -5.13 7.35 -11.47
N VAL A 50 -3.98 7.99 -11.23
CA VAL A 50 -2.80 7.33 -10.64
C VAL A 50 -3.09 6.77 -9.24
N MET A 51 -3.86 7.49 -8.43
CA MET A 51 -4.26 6.99 -7.10
C MET A 51 -5.19 5.78 -7.21
N LYS A 52 -6.10 5.79 -8.19
CA LYS A 52 -7.01 4.66 -8.44
C LYS A 52 -6.23 3.41 -8.87
N GLU A 53 -5.30 3.53 -9.81
CA GLU A 53 -4.45 2.43 -10.25
C GLU A 53 -3.64 1.84 -9.09
N LYS A 54 -3.05 2.70 -8.26
CA LYS A 54 -2.31 2.28 -7.07
C LYS A 54 -3.19 1.49 -6.09
N LEU A 55 -4.39 1.99 -5.81
CA LEU A 55 -5.34 1.31 -4.92
C LEU A 55 -5.78 -0.05 -5.48
N GLU A 56 -6.02 -0.12 -6.78
CA GLU A 56 -6.41 -1.38 -7.44
C GLU A 56 -5.29 -2.42 -7.36
N LYS A 57 -4.04 -2.00 -7.62
CA LYS A 57 -2.85 -2.84 -7.43
C LYS A 57 -2.70 -3.31 -6.00
N GLU A 58 -2.81 -2.41 -5.03
CA GLU A 58 -2.74 -2.76 -3.61
C GLU A 58 -3.84 -3.75 -3.21
N ASN A 59 -5.05 -3.61 -3.74
CA ASN A 59 -6.15 -4.53 -3.48
C ASN A 59 -5.85 -5.94 -4.01
N VAL A 60 -5.26 -6.05 -5.21
CA VAL A 60 -4.85 -7.35 -5.77
C VAL A 60 -3.78 -8.00 -4.89
N LEU A 61 -2.76 -7.26 -4.47
CA LEU A 61 -1.71 -7.76 -3.57
C LEU A 61 -2.28 -8.23 -2.23
N ARG A 62 -3.20 -7.46 -1.63
CA ARG A 62 -3.87 -7.85 -0.38
C ARG A 62 -4.71 -9.12 -0.55
N LYS A 63 -5.41 -9.27 -1.68
CA LYS A 63 -6.16 -10.50 -2.00
C LYS A 63 -5.25 -11.72 -2.10
N ILE A 64 -4.11 -11.59 -2.78
CA ILE A 64 -3.10 -12.65 -2.84
C ILE A 64 -2.62 -13.01 -1.44
N ALA A 65 -2.24 -12.01 -0.62
CA ALA A 65 -1.78 -12.21 0.75
C ALA A 65 -2.82 -12.92 1.63
N ARG A 66 -4.11 -12.60 1.46
CA ARG A 66 -5.21 -13.29 2.15
C ARG A 66 -5.48 -14.70 1.61
N GLY A 67 -4.93 -15.06 0.44
CA GLY A 67 -5.22 -16.32 -0.25
C GLY A 67 -6.58 -16.35 -0.92
N GLU A 68 -7.13 -15.19 -1.28
CA GLU A 68 -8.42 -15.05 -1.96
C GLU A 68 -8.27 -15.34 -3.47
N ARG A 69 -9.38 -15.76 -4.11
CA ARG A 69 -9.42 -15.93 -5.57
C ARG A 69 -9.48 -14.57 -6.24
N LEU A 70 -8.62 -14.37 -7.24
CA LEU A 70 -8.65 -13.20 -8.10
C LEU A 70 -9.69 -13.39 -9.21
N SER A 71 -10.43 -12.33 -9.53
CA SER A 71 -11.27 -12.25 -10.72
C SER A 71 -10.41 -12.17 -11.99
N GLU A 72 -11.02 -12.41 -13.16
CA GLU A 72 -10.30 -12.32 -14.45
C GLU A 72 -9.70 -10.92 -14.70
N GLN A 73 -10.39 -9.86 -14.30
CA GLN A 73 -9.87 -8.49 -14.38
C GLN A 73 -8.67 -8.27 -13.46
N GLU A 74 -8.67 -8.86 -12.27
CA GLU A 74 -7.56 -8.76 -11.32
C GLU A 74 -6.36 -9.61 -11.75
N LYS A 75 -6.60 -10.74 -12.43
CA LYS A 75 -5.54 -11.55 -13.03
C LYS A 75 -4.82 -10.80 -14.14
N ALA A 76 -5.54 -10.08 -15.01
CA ALA A 76 -4.93 -9.26 -16.04
C ALA A 76 -3.99 -8.18 -15.44
N LYS A 77 -4.40 -7.59 -14.30
CA LYS A 77 -3.56 -6.62 -13.58
C LYS A 77 -2.28 -7.20 -13.00
N LEU A 78 -2.17 -8.52 -12.81
CA LEU A 78 -0.92 -9.14 -12.32
C LEU A 78 0.26 -8.92 -13.25
N GLU A 79 0.00 -8.73 -14.54
CA GLU A 79 1.05 -8.46 -15.54
C GLU A 79 1.72 -7.09 -15.29
N GLU A 80 0.97 -6.14 -14.73
CA GLU A 80 1.43 -4.79 -14.39
C GLU A 80 2.13 -4.72 -13.03
N ILE A 81 1.98 -5.75 -12.19
CA ILE A 81 2.60 -5.84 -10.87
C ILE A 81 4.01 -6.39 -11.00
N SER A 82 4.97 -5.72 -10.37
CA SER A 82 6.36 -6.18 -10.40
C SER A 82 6.49 -7.58 -9.77
N PRO A 83 7.44 -8.40 -10.24
CA PRO A 83 7.66 -9.72 -9.66
C PRO A 83 7.96 -9.70 -8.16
N ASP A 84 8.71 -8.69 -7.68
CA ASP A 84 9.06 -8.53 -6.26
C ASP A 84 7.79 -8.33 -5.40
N GLU A 85 6.90 -7.43 -5.80
CA GLU A 85 5.66 -7.18 -5.05
C GLU A 85 4.75 -8.41 -5.02
N ARG A 86 4.70 -9.17 -6.12
CA ARG A 86 3.98 -10.45 -6.17
C ARG A 86 4.57 -11.48 -5.20
N GLN A 87 5.89 -11.64 -5.20
CA GLN A 87 6.59 -12.54 -4.28
C GLN A 87 6.33 -12.17 -2.82
N LYS A 88 6.30 -10.88 -2.48
CA LYS A 88 5.95 -10.41 -1.12
C LYS A 88 4.52 -10.78 -0.73
N ALA A 89 3.56 -10.63 -1.64
CA ALA A 89 2.17 -11.03 -1.38
C ALA A 89 2.02 -12.54 -1.23
N GLU A 90 2.73 -13.34 -2.02
CA GLU A 90 2.76 -14.81 -1.88
C GLU A 90 3.39 -15.24 -0.56
N ALA A 91 4.54 -14.65 -0.19
CA ALA A 91 5.20 -14.88 1.10
C ALA A 91 4.30 -14.50 2.28
N ALA A 92 3.55 -13.40 2.19
CA ALA A 92 2.58 -13.03 3.20
C ALA A 92 1.43 -14.06 3.32
N ASN A 93 0.99 -14.67 2.22
CA ASN A 93 0.00 -15.75 2.26
C ASN A 93 0.55 -17.05 2.88
N GLU A 94 1.82 -17.36 2.66
CA GLU A 94 2.46 -18.46 3.38
C GLU A 94 2.50 -18.19 4.88
N GLU A 95 2.90 -16.98 5.27
CA GLU A 95 2.91 -16.59 6.68
C GLU A 95 1.51 -16.59 7.29
N ARG A 96 0.47 -16.20 6.54
CA ARG A 96 -0.93 -16.35 6.97
C ARG A 96 -1.25 -17.79 7.35
N LYS A 97 -0.88 -18.76 6.50
CA LYS A 97 -1.13 -20.18 6.75
C LYS A 97 -0.38 -20.66 7.99
N ASN A 98 0.88 -20.24 8.16
CA ASN A 98 1.70 -20.56 9.33
C ASN A 98 1.10 -19.96 10.61
N LEU A 99 0.67 -18.70 10.56
CA LEU A 99 0.03 -18.00 11.67
C LEU A 99 -1.28 -18.69 12.06
N SER A 100 -2.14 -19.03 11.09
CA SER A 100 -3.37 -19.79 11.34
C SER A 100 -3.09 -21.13 12.05
N GLN A 101 -2.03 -21.84 11.65
CA GLN A 101 -1.63 -23.09 12.31
C GLN A 101 -1.16 -22.86 13.75
N ARG A 102 -0.32 -21.85 13.99
CA ARG A 102 0.15 -21.48 15.34
C ARG A 102 -0.99 -21.10 16.26
N VAL A 103 -1.95 -20.33 15.75
CA VAL A 103 -3.17 -19.98 16.50
C VAL A 103 -3.98 -21.23 16.80
N ALA A 104 -4.15 -22.15 15.83
CA ALA A 104 -4.90 -23.38 16.05
C ALA A 104 -4.25 -24.32 17.10
N GLN A 105 -2.94 -24.19 17.32
CA GLN A 105 -2.20 -24.92 18.36
C GLN A 105 -2.27 -24.25 19.75
N ALA A 106 -2.79 -23.02 19.84
CA ALA A 106 -2.94 -22.33 21.12
C ALA A 106 -3.98 -23.03 22.00
N LYS A 107 -3.65 -23.21 23.29
CA LYS A 107 -4.52 -23.93 24.24
C LYS A 107 -5.64 -23.05 24.79
N THR A 108 -5.46 -21.74 24.71
CA THR A 108 -6.39 -20.75 25.28
C THR A 108 -6.55 -19.58 24.32
N GLU A 109 -7.67 -18.87 24.44
CA GLU A 109 -7.91 -17.64 23.68
C GLU A 109 -6.83 -16.58 23.96
N LYS A 110 -6.36 -16.47 25.21
CA LYS A 110 -5.26 -15.56 25.57
C LYS A 110 -4.00 -15.88 24.77
N GLN A 111 -3.60 -17.15 24.69
CA GLN A 111 -2.44 -17.58 23.92
C GLN A 111 -2.62 -17.30 22.41
N ALA A 112 -3.82 -17.53 21.87
CA ALA A 112 -4.12 -17.21 20.47
C ALA A 112 -3.97 -15.71 20.20
N ARG A 113 -4.49 -14.84 21.09
CA ARG A 113 -4.35 -13.38 21.00
C ARG A 113 -2.89 -12.95 21.11
N GLU A 114 -2.10 -13.56 21.99
CA GLU A 114 -0.66 -13.29 22.12
C GLU A 114 0.11 -13.63 20.85
N VAL A 115 -0.17 -14.78 20.22
CA VAL A 115 0.42 -15.18 18.94
C VAL A 115 0.13 -14.15 17.84
N ILE A 116 -1.10 -13.66 17.76
CA ILE A 116 -1.50 -12.63 16.79
C ILE A 116 -0.83 -11.29 17.10
N ALA A 117 -0.79 -10.88 18.37
CA ALA A 117 -0.15 -9.63 18.78
C ALA A 117 1.34 -9.61 18.43
N GLN A 118 2.03 -10.74 18.62
CA GLN A 118 3.43 -10.91 18.20
C GLN A 118 3.58 -10.76 16.67
N ALA A 119 2.68 -11.36 15.88
CA ALA A 119 2.71 -11.23 14.43
C ALA A 119 2.51 -9.78 13.97
N LYS A 120 1.56 -9.05 14.55
CA LYS A 120 1.33 -7.63 14.26
C LYS A 120 2.53 -6.75 14.61
N THR A 121 3.16 -7.02 15.77
CA THR A 121 4.36 -6.29 16.20
C THR A 121 5.52 -6.55 15.24
N GLY A 122 5.71 -7.80 14.81
CA GLY A 122 6.71 -8.15 13.80
C GLY A 122 6.46 -7.47 12.45
N ALA A 123 5.21 -7.40 12.02
CA ALA A 123 4.81 -6.70 10.80
C ALA A 123 5.14 -5.20 10.85
N LEU A 124 4.83 -4.53 11.96
CA LEU A 124 5.18 -3.12 12.19
C LEU A 124 6.70 -2.91 12.20
N ALA A 125 7.46 -3.79 12.82
CA ALA A 125 8.91 -3.71 12.83
C ALA A 125 9.52 -3.84 11.41
N ILE A 126 8.92 -4.65 10.53
CA ILE A 126 9.34 -4.76 9.12
C ILE A 126 8.99 -3.48 8.35
N PHE A 127 7.80 -2.94 8.58
CA PHE A 127 7.36 -1.67 8.01
C PHE A 127 8.33 -0.52 8.36
N ASP A 128 8.66 -0.38 9.64
CA ASP A 128 9.53 0.68 10.16
C ASP A 128 10.99 0.54 9.69
N LYS A 129 11.43 -0.69 9.37
CA LYS A 129 12.77 -0.98 8.83
C LYS A 129 12.91 -0.70 7.33
N GLY A 130 11.84 -0.31 6.65
CA GLY A 130 11.88 0.17 5.26
C GLY A 130 11.22 -0.75 4.25
N ASP A 131 10.80 -1.97 4.59
CA ASP A 131 9.97 -2.79 3.71
C ASP A 131 8.48 -2.57 4.01
N GLN A 132 8.01 -1.39 3.65
CA GLN A 132 6.65 -0.93 3.93
C GLN A 132 5.58 -1.85 3.32
N LEU A 133 5.80 -2.33 2.09
CA LEU A 133 4.85 -3.23 1.44
C LEU A 133 4.75 -4.55 2.19
N MET A 134 5.88 -5.20 2.50
CA MET A 134 5.86 -6.46 3.23
C MET A 134 5.23 -6.30 4.62
N GLY A 135 5.60 -5.25 5.36
CA GLY A 135 5.00 -4.95 6.67
C GLY A 135 3.49 -4.75 6.60
N MET A 136 2.99 -4.02 5.60
CA MET A 136 1.55 -3.82 5.38
C MET A 136 0.84 -5.15 5.07
N LEU A 137 1.39 -5.99 4.19
CA LEU A 137 0.80 -7.27 3.82
C LEU A 137 0.79 -8.25 5.00
N LEU A 138 1.83 -8.25 5.83
CA LEU A 138 1.88 -9.06 7.05
C LEU A 138 0.84 -8.61 8.10
N LEU A 139 0.63 -7.30 8.24
CA LEU A 139 -0.40 -6.77 9.12
C LEU A 139 -1.81 -7.15 8.63
N GLU A 140 -2.03 -7.08 7.31
CA GLU A 140 -3.27 -7.48 6.66
C GLU A 140 -3.61 -8.95 6.96
N VAL A 141 -2.65 -9.87 6.81
CA VAL A 141 -2.91 -11.29 7.08
C VAL A 141 -3.10 -11.58 8.57
N ALA A 142 -2.42 -10.87 9.47
CA ALA A 142 -2.65 -11.00 10.90
C ALA A 142 -4.07 -10.56 11.30
N ASN A 143 -4.57 -9.47 10.71
CA ASN A 143 -5.96 -9.04 10.90
C ASN A 143 -6.94 -10.07 10.36
N LYS A 144 -6.68 -10.64 9.17
CA LYS A 144 -7.53 -11.69 8.59
C LYS A 144 -7.64 -12.90 9.51
N VAL A 145 -6.53 -13.38 10.07
CA VAL A 145 -6.52 -14.52 11.02
C VAL A 145 -7.29 -14.16 12.30
N GLU A 146 -7.17 -12.94 12.80
CA GLU A 146 -7.93 -12.48 13.96
C GLU A 146 -9.44 -12.47 13.72
N GLU A 147 -9.88 -11.97 12.56
CA GLU A 147 -11.29 -12.00 12.15
C GLU A 147 -11.84 -13.42 12.05
N GLU A 148 -11.05 -14.33 11.46
CA GLU A 148 -11.42 -15.74 11.32
C GLU A 148 -11.63 -16.44 12.67
N ILE A 149 -11.02 -15.95 13.74
CA ILE A 149 -11.19 -16.46 15.11
C ILE A 149 -12.43 -15.85 15.76
N LYS A 150 -12.64 -14.53 15.61
CA LYS A 150 -13.82 -13.84 16.14
C LYS A 150 -15.13 -14.33 15.52
N GLY A 151 -15.10 -14.74 14.25
CA GLY A 151 -16.27 -15.24 13.51
C GLY A 151 -16.66 -16.70 13.79
N GLN A 152 -15.93 -17.41 14.66
CA GLN A 152 -16.20 -18.81 14.96
C GLN A 152 -17.00 -18.97 16.25
N LYS A 153 -18.06 -19.80 16.22
CA LYS A 153 -18.79 -20.19 17.43
C LYS A 153 -17.80 -20.86 18.41
N THR A 154 -17.67 -20.29 19.60
CA THR A 154 -16.84 -20.82 20.67
C THR A 154 -17.52 -22.04 21.30
N THR A 155 -16.74 -23.06 21.63
CA THR A 155 -17.11 -24.12 22.58
C THR A 155 -17.13 -23.55 24.00
N ASP A 156 -17.63 -24.30 24.99
CA ASP A 156 -17.72 -23.89 26.40
C ASP A 156 -16.38 -23.46 27.03
N PHE A 157 -15.26 -23.72 26.34
CA PHE A 157 -13.90 -23.33 26.70
C PHE A 157 -13.38 -22.09 25.95
N GLY A 158 -14.24 -21.36 25.22
CA GLY A 158 -13.83 -20.19 24.43
C GLY A 158 -13.08 -20.53 23.13
N LEU A 159 -13.04 -21.80 22.72
CA LEU A 159 -12.30 -22.23 21.53
C LEU A 159 -13.20 -22.35 20.30
N PRO A 160 -12.76 -21.90 19.13
CA PRO A 160 -13.55 -21.98 17.92
C PRO A 160 -13.82 -23.40 17.38
N THR A 161 -15.09 -23.69 17.08
CA THR A 161 -15.65 -25.03 16.79
C THR A 161 -15.00 -25.81 15.64
N LYS A 162 -14.62 -25.17 14.51
CA LYS A 162 -14.03 -25.86 13.35
C LYS A 162 -12.63 -26.48 13.59
N TYR A 163 -12.02 -26.27 14.76
CA TYR A 163 -10.72 -26.87 15.11
C TYR A 163 -10.84 -28.05 16.08
N ASN A 164 -12.04 -28.37 16.58
CA ASN A 164 -12.27 -29.50 17.48
C ASN A 164 -12.61 -30.82 16.74
N GLU A 165 -12.96 -30.75 15.44
CA GLU A 165 -13.31 -31.93 14.65
C GLU A 165 -12.10 -32.81 14.31
N ARG A 166 -10.91 -32.21 14.10
CA ARG A 166 -9.65 -32.97 13.90
C ARG A 166 -9.24 -33.77 15.14
N ALA A 167 -9.54 -33.26 16.33
CA ALA A 167 -9.28 -33.97 17.60
C ALA A 167 -10.22 -35.18 17.79
N LYS A 168 -11.43 -35.15 17.19
CA LYS A 168 -12.37 -36.28 17.22
C LYS A 168 -11.97 -37.38 16.22
N GLN A 169 -11.54 -37.03 15.01
CA GLN A 169 -11.07 -38.03 14.02
C GLN A 169 -9.84 -38.82 14.50
N SER A 170 -8.89 -38.19 15.19
CA SER A 170 -7.71 -38.91 15.72
C SER A 170 -8.01 -39.95 16.82
N LYS A 171 -9.21 -39.93 17.42
CA LYS A 171 -9.64 -40.93 18.40
C LYS A 171 -10.33 -42.14 17.77
N GLU A 172 -10.84 -42.01 16.54
CA GLU A 172 -11.50 -43.10 15.81
C GLU A 172 -10.48 -43.98 15.05
N ASP A 173 -9.30 -43.43 14.72
CA ASP A 173 -8.24 -44.13 13.99
C ASP A 173 -7.25 -44.90 14.89
N ILE A 174 -7.50 -45.07 16.19
CA ILE A 174 -6.66 -45.93 17.03
C ILE A 174 -7.04 -47.40 16.76
N PRO A 175 -6.18 -48.22 16.13
CA PRO A 175 -6.45 -49.64 16.00
C PRO A 175 -6.53 -50.22 17.42
N ARG A 176 -7.65 -50.87 17.76
CA ARG A 176 -7.79 -51.63 19.01
C ARG A 176 -6.81 -52.81 18.97
N LEU A 177 -5.56 -52.57 19.38
CA LEU A 177 -4.48 -53.55 19.39
C LEU A 177 -4.48 -54.45 20.65
N PHE A 178 -5.53 -54.40 21.46
CA PHE A 178 -5.64 -55.18 22.70
C PHE A 178 -6.97 -55.92 22.80
N ASP A 179 -7.23 -56.81 21.83
CA ASP A 179 -8.12 -57.96 22.04
C ASP A 179 -7.36 -59.24 21.68
N GLN A 180 -6.41 -59.59 22.53
CA GLN A 180 -5.94 -60.97 22.68
C GLN A 180 -6.00 -61.34 24.15
N LYS A 181 -7.11 -61.96 24.56
CA LYS A 181 -7.12 -62.90 25.68
C LYS A 181 -7.91 -64.15 25.24
N LYS A 182 -7.18 -65.24 25.05
CA LYS A 182 -7.68 -66.61 25.22
C LYS A 182 -7.81 -66.89 26.70
#